data_AF-A0A0D9WLP0-F1
#
_entry.id   AF-A0A0D9WLP0-F1
#
_cell.length_a   1.000
_cell.length_b   1.000
_cell.length_c   1.000
_cell.angle_alpha   90.00
_cell.angle_beta   90.00
_cell.angle_gamma   90.00
#
_symmetry.space_group_name_H-M   'P 1'
#
loop_
_entity.id
_entity.type
_entity.pdbx_description
1 polymer ?
#
loop_
_entity_poly.entity_id
_entity_poly.type
_entity_poly.pdbx_seq_one_letter_code
_entity_poly.pdbx_strand_id
1 'polypeptide(L)'
;MEKKHGWTAEECREFRRAMRDIGIMLSVAAVFTLGSFLIPGLSKQFQIMFWQTAMVAVFSACVIIRRHPIVCQPLIPSRFLHCRN
;
A
#
# COMPACT_ATOMS: atom_id res chain seq x y z
N MET A 1 -33.69 -6.54 -2.12
CA MET A 1 -32.21 -6.44 -2.13
C MET A 1 -31.81 -5.44 -1.07
N GLU A 2 -31.40 -5.94 0.09
CA GLU A 2 -31.18 -5.13 1.30
C GLU A 2 -29.80 -4.45 1.22
N LYS A 3 -29.79 -3.13 1.04
CA LYS A 3 -28.58 -2.31 1.17
C LYS A 3 -28.30 -2.07 2.66
N LYS A 4 -27.55 -2.97 3.29
CA LYS A 4 -26.85 -2.63 4.55
C LYS A 4 -25.57 -1.89 4.16
N HIS A 5 -25.40 -0.70 4.75
CA HIS A 5 -24.19 0.13 4.80
C HIS A 5 -22.91 -0.51 4.22
N GLY A 6 -22.28 0.19 3.27
CA GLY A 6 -20.88 0.00 2.96
C GLY A 6 -20.64 -0.47 1.55
N TRP A 7 -20.42 -1.77 1.33
CA TRP A 7 -19.89 -2.32 0.08
C TRP A 7 -20.52 -3.68 -0.26
N THR A 8 -20.50 -4.03 -1.54
CA THR A 8 -20.85 -5.37 -2.05
C THR A 8 -19.85 -6.44 -1.60
N ALA A 9 -20.26 -7.71 -1.62
CA ALA A 9 -19.39 -8.83 -1.28
C ALA A 9 -18.20 -9.01 -2.24
N GLU A 10 -18.28 -8.46 -3.44
CA GLU A 10 -17.21 -8.42 -4.43
C GLU A 10 -16.20 -7.31 -4.10
N GLU A 11 -16.66 -6.09 -3.85
CA GLU A 11 -15.82 -4.97 -3.38
C GLU A 11 -15.07 -5.31 -2.08
N CYS A 12 -15.72 -5.99 -1.14
CA CYS A 12 -15.11 -6.47 0.10
C CYS A 12 -13.98 -7.51 -0.14
N ARG A 13 -14.10 -8.33 -1.19
CA ARG A 13 -13.07 -9.32 -1.57
C ARG A 13 -11.91 -8.63 -2.28
N GLU A 14 -12.20 -7.70 -3.18
CA GLU A 14 -11.20 -6.90 -3.88
C GLU A 14 -10.37 -6.04 -2.91
N PHE A 15 -11.03 -5.35 -1.96
CA PHE A 15 -10.35 -4.58 -0.94
C PHE A 15 -9.40 -5.44 -0.09
N ARG A 16 -9.85 -6.62 0.37
CA ARG A 16 -9.00 -7.53 1.14
C ARG A 16 -7.78 -7.99 0.34
N ARG A 17 -7.95 -8.26 -0.95
CA ARG A 17 -6.84 -8.62 -1.84
C ARG A 17 -5.87 -7.45 -2.01
N ALA A 18 -6.37 -6.25 -2.29
CA ALA A 18 -5.57 -5.04 -2.43
C ALA A 18 -4.78 -4.72 -1.15
N MET A 19 -5.42 -4.79 0.02
CA MET A 19 -4.77 -4.58 1.33
C MET A 19 -3.67 -5.61 1.59
N ARG A 20 -3.90 -6.88 1.24
CA ARG A 20 -2.88 -7.92 1.35
C ARG A 20 -1.69 -7.63 0.44
N ASP A 21 -1.95 -7.25 -0.80
CA ASP A 21 -0.89 -6.97 -1.78
C ASP A 21 -0.09 -5.72 -1.39
N ILE A 22 -0.74 -4.67 -0.88
CA ILE A 22 -0.08 -3.50 -0.27
C ILE A 22 0.79 -3.92 0.91
N GLY A 23 0.25 -4.73 1.82
CA GLY A 23 0.98 -5.22 2.99
C GLY A 23 2.23 -6.02 2.61
N ILE A 24 2.15 -6.86 1.59
CA ILE A 24 3.30 -7.60 1.05
C ILE A 24 4.36 -6.64 0.50
N MET A 25 3.97 -5.65 -0.31
CA MET A 25 4.90 -4.68 -0.89
C MET A 25 5.60 -3.84 0.19
N LEU A 26 4.86 -3.40 1.22
CA LEU A 26 5.44 -2.69 2.35
C LEU A 26 6.36 -3.56 3.20
N SER A 27 6.04 -4.85 3.35
CA SER A 27 6.91 -5.81 4.06
C SER A 27 8.22 -6.02 3.31
N VAL A 28 8.16 -6.14 1.97
CA VAL A 28 9.36 -6.18 1.12
C VAL A 28 10.18 -4.90 1.32
N ALA A 29 9.57 -3.73 1.25
CA ALA A 29 10.26 -2.47 1.48
C ALA A 29 10.97 -2.45 2.85
N ALA A 30 10.28 -2.86 3.91
CA ALA A 30 10.84 -2.92 5.25
C ALA A 30 12.05 -3.87 5.36
N VAL A 31 11.97 -5.07 4.80
CA VAL A 31 13.07 -6.04 4.80
C VAL A 31 14.31 -5.47 4.09
N PHE A 32 14.13 -4.87 2.92
CA PHE A 32 15.24 -4.30 2.15
C PHE A 32 15.85 -3.06 2.83
N THR A 33 15.03 -2.20 3.45
CA THR A 33 15.52 -1.08 4.26
C THR A 33 16.30 -1.58 5.46
N LEU A 34 15.75 -2.50 6.25
CA LEU A 34 16.43 -3.05 7.44
C LEU A 34 17.72 -3.80 7.07
N GLY A 35 17.70 -4.58 5.98
CA GLY A 35 18.89 -5.27 5.47
C GLY A 35 20.02 -4.32 5.11
N SER A 36 19.70 -3.11 4.61
CA SER A 36 20.71 -2.09 4.31
C SER A 36 21.42 -1.54 5.55
N PHE A 37 20.76 -1.55 6.72
CA PHE A 37 21.29 -1.05 7.99
C PHE A 37 21.95 -2.15 8.84
N LEU A 38 21.43 -3.39 8.79
CA LEU A 38 21.85 -4.49 9.66
C LEU A 38 23.18 -5.14 9.26
N ILE A 39 23.66 -4.92 8.03
CA ILE A 39 24.90 -5.54 7.55
C ILE A 39 26.03 -4.51 7.55
N PRO A 40 26.86 -4.46 8.63
CA PRO A 40 28.05 -3.63 8.64
C PRO A 40 29.06 -4.14 7.58
N GLY A 41 29.62 -3.22 6.79
CA GLY A 41 30.61 -3.54 5.74
C GLY A 41 30.02 -3.83 4.36
N LEU A 42 28.71 -3.66 4.18
CA LEU A 42 28.04 -3.80 2.88
C LEU A 42 28.51 -2.70 1.92
N SER A 43 29.00 -3.07 0.73
CA SER A 43 29.49 -2.08 -0.25
C SER A 43 28.38 -1.10 -0.64
N LYS A 44 28.75 0.16 -0.87
CA LYS A 44 27.81 1.25 -1.23
C LYS A 44 26.90 0.88 -2.40
N GLN A 45 27.40 0.12 -3.36
CA GLN A 45 26.62 -0.34 -4.52
C GLN A 45 25.45 -1.24 -4.09
N PHE A 46 25.69 -2.18 -3.19
CA PHE A 46 24.63 -3.04 -2.66
C PHE A 46 23.65 -2.23 -1.81
N GLN A 47 24.13 -1.29 -0.98
CA GLN A 47 23.25 -0.40 -0.21
C GLN A 47 22.30 0.38 -1.15
N ILE A 48 22.82 0.98 -2.22
CA ILE A 48 22.00 1.70 -3.21
C ILE A 48 20.96 0.77 -3.84
N MET A 49 21.35 -0.46 -4.20
CA MET A 49 20.41 -1.45 -4.73
C MET A 49 19.30 -1.80 -3.73
N PHE A 50 19.62 -2.04 -2.45
CA PHE A 50 18.63 -2.26 -1.39
C PHE A 50 17.66 -1.09 -1.26
N TRP A 51 18.16 0.15 -1.29
CA TRP A 51 17.34 1.36 -1.24
C TRP A 51 16.45 1.53 -2.48
N GLN A 52 16.97 1.23 -3.68
CA GLN A 52 16.18 1.26 -4.90
C GLN A 52 15.05 0.24 -4.87
N THR A 53 15.31 -0.99 -4.42
CA THR A 53 14.27 -2.03 -4.28
C THR A 53 13.20 -1.60 -3.27
N ALA A 54 13.60 -1.01 -2.14
CA ALA A 54 12.65 -0.46 -1.18
C ALA A 54 11.78 0.65 -1.79
N MET A 55 12.38 1.58 -2.54
CA MET A 55 11.64 2.67 -3.21
C MET A 55 10.64 2.15 -4.25
N VAL A 56 11.03 1.14 -5.04
CA VAL A 56 10.13 0.51 -6.03
C VAL A 56 8.96 -0.20 -5.34
N ALA A 57 9.21 -0.88 -4.22
CA ALA A 57 8.17 -1.56 -3.46
C ALA A 57 7.19 -0.57 -2.79
N VAL A 58 7.68 0.57 -2.28
CA VAL A 58 6.81 1.65 -1.79
C VAL A 58 6.01 2.27 -2.94
N PHE A 59 6.64 2.50 -4.09
CA PHE A 59 5.96 3.04 -5.26
C PHE A 59 4.84 2.11 -5.77
N SER A 60 5.08 0.81 -5.85
CA SER A 60 4.06 -0.16 -6.26
C SER A 60 2.89 -0.20 -5.29
N ALA A 61 3.14 -0.13 -3.98
CA ALA A 61 2.09 -0.01 -2.97
C ALA A 61 1.23 1.26 -3.19
N CYS A 62 1.87 2.41 -3.43
CA CYS A 62 1.19 3.66 -3.74
C CYS A 62 0.33 3.57 -5.03
N VAL A 63 0.81 2.87 -6.05
CA VAL A 63 0.05 2.64 -7.29
C VAL A 63 -1.18 1.78 -7.03
N ILE A 64 -1.07 0.72 -6.22
CA ILE A 64 -2.21 -0.13 -5.84
C ILE A 64 -3.23 0.70 -5.06
N ILE A 65 -2.79 1.52 -4.09
CA ILE A 65 -3.66 2.44 -3.34
C ILE A 65 -4.39 3.40 -4.29
N ARG A 66 -3.70 4.00 -5.26
CA ARG A 66 -4.33 4.90 -6.23
C ARG A 66 -5.31 4.21 -7.17
N ARG A 67 -5.04 2.95 -7.54
CA ARG A 67 -5.89 2.18 -8.45
C ARG A 67 -7.19 1.70 -7.79
N HIS A 68 -7.21 1.59 -6.46
CA HIS A 68 -8.38 1.17 -5.69
C HIS A 68 -8.88 2.31 -4.79
N PRO A 69 -9.80 3.19 -5.26
CA PRO A 69 -10.34 4.31 -4.44
C PRO A 69 -11.07 3.82 -3.18
N ILE A 70 -11.56 2.58 -3.22
CA ILE A 70 -12.11 1.80 -2.10
C ILE A 70 -11.10 1.68 -0.94
N VAL A 71 -9.80 1.64 -1.23
CA VAL A 71 -8.72 1.61 -0.21
C VAL A 71 -8.55 2.97 0.48
N CYS A 72 -8.87 4.07 -0.20
CA CYS A 72 -8.81 5.43 0.35
C CYS A 72 -10.09 5.84 1.09
N GLN A 73 -11.22 5.17 0.85
CA GLN A 73 -12.50 5.47 1.51
C GLN A 73 -12.48 5.41 3.05
N PRO A 74 -11.81 4.46 3.73
CA PRO A 74 -11.75 4.47 5.19
C PRO A 74 -10.91 5.63 5.78
N LEU A 75 -10.10 6.33 4.97
CA LEU A 75 -9.23 7.43 5.40
C LEU A 75 -9.86 8.82 5.20
N ILE A 76 -10.93 8.93 4.41
CA ILE A 76 -11.65 10.18 4.20
C ILE A 76 -12.85 10.17 5.17
N PRO A 77 -12.82 10.91 6.29
CA PRO A 77 -14.03 11.11 7.08
C PRO A 77 -15.09 11.69 6.14
N SER A 78 -16.29 11.13 6.21
CA SER A 78 -17.44 11.33 5.30
C SER A 78 -17.91 12.79 5.12
N ARG A 79 -17.19 13.78 5.66
CA ARG A 79 -17.47 15.21 5.56
C ARG A 79 -16.97 15.86 4.27
N PHE A 80 -16.04 15.27 3.52
CA PHE A 80 -15.46 15.93 2.32
C PHE A 80 -16.16 15.61 0.99
N LEU A 81 -17.05 14.62 0.95
CA LEU A 81 -17.80 14.26 -0.27
C LEU A 81 -19.10 15.06 -0.47
N HIS A 82 -19.46 15.95 0.46
CA HIS A 82 -20.70 16.75 0.36
C HIS A 82 -20.51 18.17 -0.22
N CYS A 83 -19.28 18.59 -0.54
CA CYS A 83 -19.00 19.90 -1.17
C CYS A 83 -18.67 19.81 -2.67
N ARG A 84 -19.15 18.78 -3.37
CA ARG A 84 -19.05 18.72 -4.83
C ARG A 84 -20.33 18.19 -5.46
N ASN A 85 -21.45 18.83 -5.13
CA ASN A 85 -22.66 18.79 -5.94
C ASN A 85 -23.26 20.19 -5.99
#